data_AF-L1P4F7-F1
#
_entry.id   AF-L1P4F7-F1
#
_cell.length_a   1.000
_cell.length_b   1.000
_cell.length_c   1.000
_cell.angle_alpha   90.00
_cell.angle_beta   90.00
_cell.angle_gamma   90.00
#
_symmetry.space_group_name_H-M   'P 1'
#
loop_
_entity.id
_entity.type
_entity.pdbx_description
1 polymer ?
#
loop_
_entity_poly.entity_id
_entity_poly.type
_entity_poly.pdbx_seq_one_letter_code
_entity_poly.pdbx_strand_id
1 'polypeptide(L)'
;MVSIPHPTPILTLKQNTMTTAEKAKQYFDENKATKELYATSDGFLFLLKKDAQNHAQTLEDSTVESYTNELEDKVVTETPDKTEKSENSDESEGETVTDTSKFNFFKPKK
;
A
#
# COMPACT_ATOMS: atom_id res chain seq x y z
N MET A 1 -5.58 37.10 42.63
CA MET A 1 -4.38 36.49 42.03
C MET A 1 -4.87 35.57 40.92
N VAL A 2 -4.60 35.90 39.66
CA VAL A 2 -5.08 35.13 38.50
C VAL A 2 -3.94 34.21 38.08
N SER A 3 -4.10 32.91 38.28
CA SER A 3 -3.10 31.90 37.92
C SER A 3 -3.11 31.74 36.39
N ILE A 4 -2.00 32.08 35.74
CA ILE A 4 -1.85 31.95 34.30
C ILE A 4 -1.47 30.48 34.02
N PRO A 5 -2.21 29.75 33.16
CA PRO A 5 -1.83 28.40 32.81
C PRO A 5 -0.48 28.41 32.08
N HIS A 6 0.48 27.63 32.57
CA HIS A 6 1.77 27.45 31.91
C HIS A 6 1.59 26.60 30.64
N PRO A 7 2.11 27.02 29.48
CA PRO A 7 2.09 26.18 28.28
C PRO A 7 2.97 24.95 28.49
N THR A 8 2.39 23.77 28.33
CA THR A 8 3.14 22.52 28.31
C THR A 8 4.01 22.47 27.04
N PRO A 9 5.30 22.09 27.14
CA PRO A 9 6.13 21.93 25.96
C PRO A 9 5.62 20.76 25.12
N ILE A 10 5.16 21.04 23.90
CA ILE A 10 4.82 20.01 22.92
C ILE A 10 6.11 19.31 22.51
N LEU A 11 6.21 18.00 22.80
CA LEU A 11 7.26 17.15 22.26
C LEU A 11 7.05 17.02 20.75
N THR A 12 7.75 17.85 19.97
CA THR A 12 7.81 17.67 18.52
C THR A 12 8.60 16.40 18.23
N LEU A 13 7.90 15.31 17.88
CA LEU A 13 8.54 14.11 17.35
C LEU A 13 9.13 14.49 15.98
N LYS A 14 10.44 14.71 15.94
CA LYS A 14 11.17 14.91 14.71
C LYS A 14 11.16 13.58 13.97
N GLN A 15 10.23 13.43 13.02
CA GLN A 15 10.12 12.24 12.20
C GLN A 15 11.34 12.18 11.27
N ASN A 16 12.39 11.49 11.70
CA ASN A 16 13.48 11.05 10.81
C ASN A 16 12.95 9.90 9.95
N THR A 17 12.01 10.19 9.05
CA THR A 17 11.41 9.18 8.16
C THR A 17 12.37 8.90 7.03
N MET A 18 12.93 7.68 6.97
CA MET A 18 13.64 7.22 5.78
C MET A 18 12.72 7.27 4.57
N THR A 19 13.25 7.75 3.45
CA THR A 19 12.50 7.85 2.19
C THR A 19 12.15 6.46 1.67
N THR A 20 11.06 6.33 0.92
CA THR A 20 10.64 5.08 0.24
C THR A 20 11.77 4.50 -0.61
N ALA A 21 12.48 5.36 -1.33
CA ALA A 21 13.63 4.99 -2.15
C ALA A 21 14.77 4.36 -1.34
N GLU A 22 15.09 4.88 -0.16
CA GLU A 22 16.12 4.29 0.72
C GLU A 22 15.71 2.92 1.24
N LYS A 23 14.45 2.78 1.68
CA LYS A 23 13.92 1.50 2.13
C LYS A 23 13.91 0.46 1.00
N ALA A 24 13.55 0.86 -0.22
CA ALA A 24 13.54 -0.03 -1.38
C ALA A 24 14.96 -0.53 -1.71
N LYS A 25 15.96 0.36 -1.67
CA LYS A 25 17.38 -0.01 -1.82
C LYS A 25 17.82 -1.01 -0.76
N GLN A 26 17.55 -0.73 0.51
CA GLN A 26 17.89 -1.65 1.61
C GLN A 26 17.25 -3.03 1.40
N TYR A 27 15.99 -3.06 0.95
CA TYR A 27 15.31 -4.32 0.65
C TYR A 27 15.99 -5.10 -0.47
N PHE A 28 16.44 -4.44 -1.55
CA PHE A 28 17.18 -5.09 -2.63
C PHE A 28 18.56 -5.60 -2.20
N ASP A 29 19.24 -4.88 -1.31
CA ASP A 29 20.51 -5.32 -0.72
C ASP A 29 20.33 -6.60 0.11
N GLU A 30 19.29 -6.63 0.94
CA GLU A 30 18.92 -7.80 1.75
C GLU A 30 18.36 -8.95 0.90
N ASN A 31 17.58 -8.65 -0.13
CA ASN A 31 16.85 -9.60 -0.97
C ASN A 31 17.22 -9.42 -2.44
N LYS A 32 18.41 -9.90 -2.80
CA LYS A 32 18.94 -9.84 -4.18
C LYS A 32 18.13 -10.62 -5.22
N ALA A 33 17.23 -11.51 -4.78
CA ALA A 33 16.32 -12.24 -5.65
C ALA A 33 15.16 -11.38 -6.17
N THR A 34 14.86 -10.27 -5.46
CA THR A 34 13.76 -9.37 -5.79
C THR A 34 14.17 -8.45 -6.93
N LYS A 35 13.37 -8.45 -7.99
CA LYS A 35 13.61 -7.64 -9.19
C LYS A 35 12.84 -6.32 -9.16
N GLU A 36 11.65 -6.36 -8.58
CA GLU A 36 10.71 -5.24 -8.56
C GLU A 36 10.08 -5.11 -7.17
N LEU A 37 9.83 -3.87 -6.77
CA LEU A 37 9.11 -3.46 -5.59
C LEU A 37 8.18 -2.32 -5.95
N TYR A 38 7.11 -2.18 -5.18
CA TYR A 38 6.12 -1.14 -5.35
C TYR A 38 5.98 -0.38 -4.04
N ALA A 39 6.15 0.94 -4.06
CA ALA A 39 5.98 1.78 -2.89
C ALA A 39 4.71 2.63 -3.01
N THR A 40 4.13 2.95 -1.86
CA THR A 40 2.98 3.86 -1.74
C THR A 40 3.39 5.15 -1.02
N SER A 41 2.61 6.23 -1.17
CA SER A 41 2.95 7.55 -0.58
C SER A 41 3.07 7.55 0.95
N ASP A 42 2.49 6.56 1.62
CA ASP A 42 2.58 6.38 3.07
C ASP A 42 3.90 5.74 3.54
N GLY A 43 4.78 5.34 2.63
CA GLY A 43 6.09 4.79 2.97
C GLY A 43 6.15 3.27 3.12
N PHE A 44 5.12 2.55 2.67
CA PHE A 44 5.09 1.09 2.62
C PHE A 44 5.64 0.54 1.30
N LEU A 45 6.17 -0.68 1.35
CA LEU A 45 6.76 -1.40 0.22
C LEU A 45 6.04 -2.74 0.03
N PHE A 46 5.76 -3.07 -1.23
CA PHE A 46 5.03 -4.27 -1.64
C PHE A 46 5.80 -4.99 -2.74
N LEU A 47 5.72 -6.31 -2.74
CA LEU A 47 6.26 -7.15 -3.81
C LEU A 47 5.32 -7.22 -5.02
N LEU A 48 4.01 -7.08 -4.77
CA LEU A 48 2.97 -7.20 -5.78
C LEU A 48 2.36 -5.82 -6.06
N LYS A 49 2.28 -5.46 -7.34
CA LYS A 49 1.63 -4.22 -7.79
C LYS A 49 0.18 -4.13 -7.33
N LYS A 50 -0.55 -5.25 -7.37
CA LYS A 50 -1.97 -5.29 -7.00
C LYS A 50 -2.19 -4.91 -5.53
N ASP A 51 -1.31 -5.35 -4.65
CA ASP A 51 -1.39 -5.04 -3.22
C ASP A 51 -1.07 -3.57 -2.97
N ALA A 52 -0.03 -3.04 -3.64
CA ALA A 52 0.28 -1.61 -3.59
C ALA A 52 -0.87 -0.75 -4.10
N GLN A 53 -1.53 -1.15 -5.19
CA GLN A 53 -2.68 -0.43 -5.74
C GLN A 53 -3.89 -0.45 -4.81
N ASN A 54 -4.23 -1.62 -4.25
CA ASN A 54 -5.31 -1.73 -3.27
C ASN A 54 -5.04 -0.86 -2.04
N HIS A 55 -3.79 -0.80 -1.59
CA HIS A 55 -3.40 0.03 -0.45
C HIS A 55 -3.46 1.51 -0.80
N ALA A 56 -2.91 1.90 -1.95
CA ALA A 56 -2.95 3.27 -2.43
C ALA A 56 -4.38 3.80 -2.59
N GLN A 57 -5.35 2.97 -3.00
CA GLN A 57 -6.78 3.37 -3.08
C GLN A 57 -7.35 3.84 -1.74
N THR A 58 -6.76 3.42 -0.61
CA THR A 58 -7.15 3.89 0.72
C THR A 58 -6.49 5.21 1.12
N LEU A 59 -5.49 5.66 0.34
CA LEU A 59 -4.76 6.91 0.54
C LEU A 59 -5.33 8.02 -0.35
N GLU A 60 -5.23 9.24 0.13
CA GLU A 60 -5.73 10.44 -0.57
C GLU A 60 -5.04 10.65 -1.93
N ASP A 61 -3.75 10.34 -2.02
CA ASP A 61 -2.98 10.51 -3.25
C ASP A 61 -3.20 9.37 -4.25
N SER A 62 -3.60 8.18 -3.78
CA SER A 62 -3.71 6.97 -4.60
C SER A 62 -2.50 6.71 -5.51
N THR A 63 -1.31 7.08 -5.04
CA THR A 63 -0.06 6.97 -5.78
C THR A 63 0.68 5.68 -5.47
N VAL A 64 1.23 5.08 -6.53
CA VAL A 64 2.12 3.92 -6.45
C VAL A 64 3.36 4.21 -7.28
N GLU A 65 4.52 4.11 -6.66
CA GLU A 65 5.82 4.15 -7.32
C GLU A 65 6.37 2.73 -7.49
N SER A 66 7.04 2.45 -8.59
CA SER A 66 7.73 1.17 -8.81
C SER A 66 9.24 1.37 -8.74
N TYR A 67 9.91 0.51 -7.98
CA TYR A 67 11.35 0.46 -7.83
C TYR A 67 11.85 -0.87 -8.41
N THR A 68 12.90 -0.83 -9.21
CA THR A 68 13.54 -2.01 -9.78
C THR A 68 14.98 -2.11 -9.32
N ASN A 69 15.48 -3.33 -9.15
CA ASN A 69 16.87 -3.61 -8.79
C ASN A 69 17.78 -3.51 -10.02
N GLU A 70 17.76 -2.37 -10.70
CA GLU A 70 18.64 -2.13 -11.84
C GLU A 70 19.96 -1.59 -11.31
N LEU A 71 20.97 -2.45 -11.29
CA LEU A 71 22.30 -2.10 -10.80
C LEU A 71 22.94 -0.96 -11.60
N GLU A 72 22.60 -0.73 -12.86
CA GLU A 72 23.21 0.33 -13.69
C GLU A 72 22.23 0.72 -14.81
N ASP A 73 21.44 1.79 -14.65
CA ASP A 73 21.36 2.94 -15.57
C ASP A 73 20.18 3.87 -15.23
N LYS A 74 20.56 5.09 -14.85
CA LYS A 74 19.88 6.37 -15.09
C LYS A 74 18.41 6.34 -15.57
N VAL A 75 17.51 6.88 -14.74
CA VAL A 75 16.76 8.14 -14.94
C VAL A 75 15.46 8.07 -14.13
N VAL A 76 15.47 8.82 -13.03
CA VAL A 76 14.27 9.42 -12.43
C VAL A 76 13.62 10.31 -13.50
N THR A 77 12.35 10.08 -13.85
CA THR A 77 11.32 11.14 -13.99
C THR A 77 9.95 10.56 -14.38
N GLU A 78 9.03 10.65 -13.42
CA GLU A 78 7.66 11.17 -13.55
C GLU A 78 6.85 10.91 -14.84
N THR A 79 5.80 10.10 -14.71
CA THR A 79 4.45 10.54 -15.14
C THR A 79 3.41 9.98 -14.16
N PRO A 80 2.79 10.82 -13.30
CA PRO A 80 1.50 10.48 -12.73
C PRO A 80 0.50 10.58 -13.88
N ASP A 81 0.17 9.43 -14.48
CA ASP A 81 -0.90 9.33 -15.45
C ASP A 81 -2.22 9.61 -14.73
N LYS A 82 -2.60 10.89 -14.73
CA LYS A 82 -3.91 11.35 -14.31
C LYS A 82 -4.87 11.12 -15.48
N THR A 83 -5.98 10.46 -15.17
CA THR A 83 -7.21 10.30 -16.00
C THR A 83 -7.11 9.09 -16.92
N GLU A 84 -7.77 7.97 -16.64
CA GLU A 84 -9.21 7.87 -16.87
C GLU A 84 -10.03 7.31 -15.71
N LYS A 85 -10.92 8.18 -15.27
CA LYS A 85 -12.19 7.93 -14.60
C LYS A 85 -12.92 6.71 -15.21
N SER A 86 -13.04 5.60 -14.48
CA SER A 86 -14.14 4.64 -14.67
C SER A 86 -15.11 4.84 -13.52
N GLU A 87 -16.16 5.60 -13.80
CA GLU A 87 -17.35 5.68 -12.96
C GLU A 87 -17.97 4.29 -12.76
N ASN A 88 -18.39 4.02 -11.51
CA ASN A 88 -19.55 3.24 -11.01
C ASN A 88 -20.13 2.15 -11.93
N SER A 89 -20.48 0.96 -11.48
CA SER A 89 -21.12 0.53 -10.22
C SER A 89 -20.95 -1.01 -10.18
N ASP A 90 -20.96 -1.69 -9.03
CA ASP A 90 -22.21 -2.14 -8.44
C ASP A 90 -21.92 -2.81 -7.09
N GLU A 91 -22.78 -2.49 -6.15
CA GLU A 91 -22.95 -3.05 -4.82
C GLU A 91 -22.81 -4.58 -4.80
N SER A 92 -21.94 -5.11 -3.93
CA SER A 92 -22.22 -6.43 -3.38
C SER A 92 -21.58 -6.57 -2.02
N GLU A 93 -22.43 -6.37 -1.01
CA GLU A 93 -22.17 -6.69 0.37
C GLU A 93 -21.82 -8.19 0.48
N GLY A 94 -20.53 -8.47 0.61
CA GLY A 94 -20.04 -9.80 0.92
C GLY A 94 -19.90 -9.94 2.43
N GLU A 95 -21.02 -9.99 3.16
CA GLU A 95 -21.05 -10.49 4.52
C GLU A 95 -20.36 -11.86 4.58
N THR A 96 -19.20 -11.92 5.23
CA THR A 96 -18.55 -13.20 5.55
C THR A 96 -19.29 -13.84 6.72
N VAL A 97 -20.47 -14.41 6.46
CA VAL A 97 -21.11 -15.36 7.37
C VAL A 97 -20.58 -16.75 7.08
N THR A 98 -19.78 -17.22 8.03
CA THR A 98 -19.43 -18.61 8.25
C THR A 98 -20.68 -19.50 8.29
N ASP A 99 -20.79 -20.49 7.41
CA ASP A 99 -21.57 -21.70 7.73
C ASP A 99 -20.94 -22.95 7.12
N THR A 100 -20.45 -23.79 8.01
CA THR A 100 -20.02 -25.16 7.80
C THR A 100 -21.24 -26.04 7.46
N SER A 101 -21.64 -26.12 6.20
CA SER A 101 -22.67 -27.09 5.77
C SER A 101 -22.24 -27.92 4.57
N LYS A 102 -21.87 -29.15 4.93
CA LYS A 102 -21.47 -30.30 4.13
C LYS A 102 -22.58 -30.74 3.17
N PHE A 103 -22.63 -30.21 1.94
CA PHE A 103 -23.61 -30.64 0.95
C PHE A 103 -23.07 -31.78 0.08
N ASN A 104 -23.17 -33.01 0.60
CA ASN A 104 -22.97 -34.23 -0.19
C ASN A 104 -24.18 -34.46 -1.10
N PHE A 105 -24.12 -34.00 -2.35
CA PHE A 105 -25.16 -34.30 -3.33
C PHE A 105 -24.84 -35.59 -4.12
N PHE A 106 -25.01 -36.74 -3.48
CA PHE A 106 -24.94 -38.04 -4.15
C PHE A 106 -26.30 -38.34 -4.78
N LYS A 107 -26.41 -38.22 -6.11
CA LYS A 107 -27.62 -38.57 -6.87
C LYS A 107 -27.72 -40.10 -7.01
N PRO A 108 -28.82 -40.76 -6.59
CA PRO A 108 -29.05 -42.16 -6.93
C PRO A 108 -29.54 -42.26 -8.38
N LYS A 109 -28.91 -43.13 -9.18
CA LYS A 109 -29.49 -43.57 -10.46
C LYS A 109 -30.49 -44.69 -10.20
N LYS A 110 -31.69 -44.55 -10.77
CA LYS A 110 -32.70 -45.59 -10.91
C LYS A 110 -32.22 -46.68 -11.85
#